data_AF-A0A800CMY2-F1
#
_entry.id   AF-A0A800CMY2-F1
#
_cell.length_a   1.000
_cell.length_b   1.000
_cell.length_c   1.000
_cell.angle_alpha   90.00
_cell.angle_beta   90.00
_cell.angle_gamma   90.00
#
_symmetry.space_group_name_H-M   'P 1'
#
loop_
_entity.id
_entity.type
_entity.pdbx_description
1 polymer ?
#
loop_
_entity_poly.entity_id
_entity_poly.type
_entity_poly.pdbx_seq_one_letter_code
_entity_poly.pdbx_strand_id
1 'polypeptide(L)'
;MRGVEFHREKMWDKALGELDRTISLDPSYKEAYLLRGMIYYDRGSPEKALRDFEKLYAMVSERRVKRGLQKLIDEVKREIKGRNG
;
A
#
# COMPACT_ATOMS: atom_id res chain seq x y z
N MET A 1 -6.21 21.71 12.89
CA MET A 1 -4.79 21.37 13.03
C MET A 1 -4.11 21.23 11.66
N ARG A 2 -3.81 22.33 10.95
CA ARG A 2 -3.25 22.27 9.58
C ARG A 2 -1.76 21.94 9.52
N GLY A 3 -1.00 22.24 10.58
CA GLY A 3 0.45 21.98 10.62
C GLY A 3 0.80 20.49 10.61
N VAL A 4 0.15 19.68 11.45
CA VAL A 4 0.43 18.23 11.57
C VAL A 4 0.09 17.48 10.28
N GLU A 5 -1.03 17.82 9.64
CA GLU A 5 -1.46 17.23 8.38
C GLU A 5 -0.49 17.56 7.22
N PHE A 6 -0.04 18.81 7.13
CA PHE A 6 0.95 19.23 6.14
C PHE A 6 2.33 18.56 6.33
N HIS A 7 2.75 18.35 7.58
CA HIS A 7 3.98 17.61 7.87
C HIS A 7 3.86 16.14 7.46
N ARG A 8 2.69 15.52 7.69
CA ARG A 8 2.44 14.12 7.34
C ARG A 8 2.43 13.90 5.83
N GLU A 9 1.75 14.76 5.05
CA GLU A 9 1.76 14.69 3.59
C GLU A 9 3.18 14.78 3.01
N LYS A 10 4.00 15.72 3.50
CA LYS A 10 5.39 15.84 3.07
C LYS A 10 6.24 14.61 3.40
N MET A 11 5.97 13.97 4.53
CA MET A 11 6.66 12.72 4.90
C MET A 11 6.21 11.57 3.99
N TRP A 12 4.93 11.50 3.66
CA TRP A 12 4.40 10.50 2.73
C TRP A 12 4.97 10.65 1.33
N ASP A 13 5.03 11.86 0.77
CA ASP A 13 5.61 12.06 -0.56
C ASP A 13 7.10 11.66 -0.61
N LYS A 14 7.86 12.00 0.44
CA LYS A 14 9.25 11.54 0.57
C LYS A 14 9.34 10.03 0.69
N ALA A 15 8.52 9.41 1.54
CA ALA A 15 8.51 7.96 1.73
C ALA A 15 8.15 7.23 0.43
N LEU A 16 7.14 7.70 -0.31
CA LEU A 16 6.77 7.14 -1.62
C LEU A 16 7.95 7.21 -2.60
N GLY A 17 8.66 8.34 -2.66
CA GLY A 17 9.85 8.49 -3.51
C GLY A 17 10.98 7.52 -3.16
N GLU A 18 11.26 7.30 -1.88
CA GLU A 18 12.26 6.31 -1.45
C GLU A 18 11.79 4.88 -1.75
N LEU A 19 10.52 4.56 -1.49
CA LEU A 19 9.95 3.24 -1.78
C LEU A 19 9.96 2.93 -3.28
N ASP A 20 9.69 3.91 -4.14
CA ASP A 20 9.76 3.76 -5.59
C ASP A 20 11.20 3.45 -6.06
N ARG A 21 12.20 4.12 -5.46
CA ARG A 21 13.62 3.80 -5.73
C ARG A 21 13.97 2.40 -5.22
N THR A 22 13.55 2.04 -4.00
CA THR A 22 13.78 0.71 -3.44
C THR A 22 13.20 -0.37 -4.34
N ILE A 23 11.96 -0.22 -4.81
CA ILE A 23 11.31 -1.16 -5.73
C ILE A 23 12.01 -1.21 -7.08
N SER A 24 12.55 -0.09 -7.56
CA SER A 24 13.31 -0.05 -8.82
C SER A 24 14.66 -0.77 -8.71
N LEU A 25 15.32 -0.69 -7.55
CA LEU A 25 16.60 -1.35 -7.28
C LEU A 25 16.42 -2.83 -6.94
N ASP A 26 15.40 -3.16 -6.14
CA ASP A 26 15.03 -4.52 -5.76
C ASP A 26 13.51 -4.71 -5.88
N PRO A 27 13.03 -5.18 -7.05
CA PRO A 27 11.62 -5.49 -7.25
C PRO A 27 11.10 -6.62 -6.37
N SER A 28 11.98 -7.35 -5.67
CA SER A 28 11.63 -8.44 -4.76
C SER A 28 11.44 -7.99 -3.30
N TYR A 29 11.70 -6.71 -3.00
CA TYR A 29 11.62 -6.15 -1.66
C TYR A 29 10.17 -5.96 -1.19
N LYS A 30 9.64 -7.00 -0.52
CA LYS A 30 8.24 -7.15 -0.11
C LYS A 30 7.75 -6.01 0.79
N GLU A 31 8.59 -5.58 1.73
CA GLU A 31 8.30 -4.54 2.70
C GLU A 31 8.01 -3.21 2.02
N ALA A 32 8.67 -2.90 0.90
CA ALA A 32 8.39 -1.67 0.17
C ALA A 32 6.97 -1.65 -0.42
N TYR A 33 6.50 -2.77 -0.99
CA TYR A 33 5.12 -2.85 -1.47
C TYR A 33 4.11 -2.75 -0.33
N LEU A 34 4.39 -3.39 0.83
CA LEU A 34 3.50 -3.27 1.99
C LEU A 34 3.36 -1.81 2.46
N LEU A 35 4.50 -1.14 2.67
CA LEU A 35 4.53 0.25 3.16
C LEU A 35 3.94 1.22 2.14
N ARG A 36 4.26 1.05 0.85
CA ARG A 36 3.71 1.91 -0.22
C ARG A 36 2.20 1.73 -0.34
N GLY A 37 1.72 0.49 -0.25
CA GLY A 37 0.29 0.18 -0.22
C GLY A 37 -0.44 0.81 0.96
N MET A 38 0.13 0.74 2.17
CA MET A 38 -0.43 1.39 3.36
C MET A 38 -0.49 2.91 3.22
N ILE A 39 0.58 3.55 2.74
CA ILE A 39 0.58 5.00 2.50
C ILE A 39 -0.50 5.39 1.48
N TYR A 40 -0.64 4.64 0.38
CA TYR A 40 -1.70 4.92 -0.59
C TYR A 40 -3.11 4.73 -0.01
N TYR A 41 -3.30 3.73 0.86
CA TYR A 41 -4.58 3.51 1.54
C TYR A 41 -4.92 4.68 2.47
N ASP A 42 -3.96 5.09 3.31
CA ASP A 42 -4.12 6.23 4.24
C ASP A 42 -4.36 7.56 3.52
N ARG A 43 -3.86 7.70 2.28
CA ARG A 43 -4.09 8.86 1.39
C ARG A 43 -5.39 8.77 0.60
N GLY A 44 -6.26 7.81 0.89
CA GLY A 44 -7.53 7.64 0.19
C GLY A 44 -7.37 7.24 -1.28
N SER A 45 -6.25 6.63 -1.65
CA SER A 45 -5.96 6.06 -2.98
C SER A 45 -6.01 4.52 -2.96
N PRO A 46 -7.15 3.89 -2.62
CA PRO A 46 -7.24 2.46 -2.40
C PRO A 46 -6.93 1.63 -3.67
N GLU A 47 -7.11 2.18 -4.87
CA GLU A 47 -6.76 1.49 -6.13
C GLU A 47 -5.25 1.33 -6.28
N LYS A 48 -4.46 2.31 -5.82
CA LYS A 48 -3.00 2.21 -5.79
C LYS A 48 -2.56 1.22 -4.71
N ALA A 49 -3.17 1.30 -3.53
CA ALA A 49 -2.91 0.37 -2.43
C ALA A 49 -3.16 -1.09 -2.82
N LEU A 50 -4.30 -1.34 -3.50
CA LEU A 50 -4.69 -2.67 -3.93
C LEU A 50 -3.63 -3.32 -4.83
N ARG A 51 -3.08 -2.56 -5.79
CA ARG A 51 -2.04 -3.07 -6.70
C ARG A 51 -0.80 -3.52 -5.94
N ASP A 52 -0.38 -2.75 -4.95
CA ASP A 52 0.80 -3.09 -4.15
C ASP A 52 0.54 -4.30 -3.23
N PHE A 53 -0.65 -4.40 -2.64
CA PHE A 53 -1.02 -5.57 -1.83
C PHE A 53 -1.14 -6.85 -2.67
N GLU A 54 -1.71 -6.77 -3.88
CA GLU A 54 -1.78 -7.91 -4.80
C GLU A 54 -0.39 -8.34 -5.28
N LYS A 55 0.50 -7.38 -5.56
CA LYS A 55 1.90 -7.67 -5.89
C LYS A 55 2.60 -8.39 -4.74
N LEU A 56 2.47 -7.89 -3.51
CA LEU A 56 3.02 -8.52 -2.32
C LEU A 56 2.45 -9.93 -2.10
N TYR A 57 1.14 -10.10 -2.28
CA TYR A 57 0.46 -11.39 -2.15
C TYR A 57 1.03 -12.45 -3.11
N ALA A 58 1.36 -12.06 -4.34
CA ALA A 58 1.97 -12.95 -5.33
C ALA A 58 3.41 -13.36 -4.96
N MET A 59 4.12 -12.54 -4.17
CA MET A 59 5.54 -12.74 -3.80
C MET A 59 5.73 -13.58 -2.55
N VAL A 60 4.75 -13.61 -1.65
CA VAL A 60 4.82 -14.43 -0.43
C VAL A 60 4.41 -15.86 -0.74
N SER A 61 5.08 -16.85 -0.16
CA SER A 61 4.68 -18.28 -0.22
C SER A 61 3.96 -18.73 1.05
N GLU A 62 4.18 -18.02 2.16
CA GLU A 62 3.67 -18.37 3.47
C GLU A 62 2.14 -18.22 3.57
N ARG A 63 1.46 -19.35 3.83
CA ARG A 63 0.00 -19.39 3.97
C ARG A 63 -0.53 -18.45 5.06
N ARG A 64 0.21 -18.29 6.16
CA ARG A 64 -0.20 -17.41 7.27
C ARG A 64 -0.23 -15.94 6.82
N VAL A 65 0.84 -15.50 6.15
CA VAL A 65 0.95 -14.13 5.61
C VAL A 65 -0.10 -13.90 4.53
N LYS A 66 -0.28 -14.85 3.59
CA LYS A 66 -1.33 -14.77 2.56
C LYS A 66 -2.73 -14.59 3.14
N ARG A 67 -3.09 -15.29 4.22
CA ARG A 67 -4.42 -15.12 4.83
C ARG A 67 -4.62 -13.71 5.40
N GLY A 68 -3.60 -13.10 5.97
CA GLY A 68 -3.66 -11.72 6.46
C GLY A 68 -3.82 -10.74 5.30
N LEU A 69 -2.98 -10.86 4.28
CA LEU A 69 -3.03 -10.02 3.08
C LEU A 69 -4.33 -10.19 2.29
N GLN A 70 -4.89 -11.40 2.23
CA GLN A 70 -6.16 -11.63 1.54
C GLN A 70 -7.29 -10.84 2.17
N LYS A 71 -7.38 -10.84 3.51
CA LYS A 71 -8.40 -10.07 4.22
C LYS A 71 -8.28 -8.57 3.94
N LEU A 72 -7.04 -8.05 3.94
CA LEU A 72 -6.75 -6.66 3.60
C LEU A 72 -7.17 -6.35 2.15
N ILE A 73 -6.80 -7.21 1.18
CA ILE A 73 -7.18 -7.06 -0.22
C ILE A 73 -8.71 -7.05 -0.39
N ASP A 74 -9.42 -7.94 0.30
CA ASP A 74 -10.89 -8.04 0.23
C ASP A 74 -11.57 -6.81 0.85
N GLU A 75 -10.99 -6.25 1.91
CA GLU A 75 -11.43 -4.98 2.51
C GLU A 75 -11.27 -3.81 1.54
N VAL A 76 -10.07 -3.63 0.98
CA VAL A 76 -9.78 -2.56 0.01
C VAL A 76 -10.69 -2.69 -1.22
N LYS A 77 -10.92 -3.91 -1.73
CA LYS A 77 -11.86 -4.15 -2.85
C LYS A 77 -13.29 -3.75 -2.53
N ARG A 78 -13.76 -4.04 -1.32
CA ARG A 78 -15.10 -3.62 -0.87
C ARG A 78 -15.22 -2.11 -0.77
N GLU A 79 -14.19 -1.43 -0.28
CA GLU A 79 -14.15 0.04 -0.22
C GLU A 79 -14.21 0.65 -1.62
N ILE A 80 -13.37 0.20 -2.56
CA ILE A 80 -13.36 0.68 -3.95
C ILE A 80 -14.75 0.48 -4.58
N LYS A 81 -15.37 -0.69 -4.37
CA LYS A 81 -16.71 -0.95 -4.87
C LYS A 81 -17.76 -0.01 -4.27
N GLY A 82 -17.67 0.27 -2.97
CA GLY A 82 -18.58 1.19 -2.28
C GLY A 82 -18.42 2.66 -2.67
N ARG A 83 -17.27 3.06 -3.22
CA ARG A 83 -17.05 4.42 -3.77
C ARG A 83 -17.61 4.59 -5.18
N ASN A 84 -17.78 3.49 -5.91
CA ASN A 84 -18.17 3.48 -7.33
C ASN A 84 -19.65 3.10 -7.54
N GLY A 85 -20.40 2.84 -6.48
CA GLY A 85 -21.84 2.51 -6.51
C GLY A 85 -22.66 3.61 -5.88
#